data_AF-A0A7C3SQ48-F1
#
_entry.id   AF-A0A7C3SQ48-F1
#
_cell.length_a   1.000
_cell.length_b   1.000
_cell.length_c   1.000
_cell.angle_alpha   90.00
_cell.angle_beta   90.00
_cell.angle_gamma   90.00
#
_symmetry.space_group_name_H-M   'P 1'
#
loop_
_entity.id
_entity.type
_entity.pdbx_description
1 polymer ?
#
loop_
_entity_poly.entity_id
_entity_poly.type
_entity_poly.pdbx_seq_one_letter_code
_entity_poly.pdbx_strand_id
1 'polypeptide(L)'
;MFFFFKKSKKGTGALIDTRSEEEKQKDYLFEEIVSEPEPVNWVEKPQSQWRKFPIYDQNSSNACVAFSLAKILGIMHQVNEREWIDFSPGFIYQQRANKPQAGMGGVDAWEIVRKNGALLESFFPSQGKNDDYLDSYQVKNYEKQIAAVFRISNYVILPTKDINVIASTIQKTGKSVMVWYYWTYDEWDRSFPIIKNPALDISQADKHSVVAVDYTLYNGKKCLVIEDSWGKNRGINGQRIISEDFHSQRNFFAAYPINFQFEEATIQKPFYVFNKDLYYGMQDYDVKMLQCCLKYEGLFPLNSDCTGYFGGLTLSAVKNFQAKYGLPQTGYVGEMTREKLNQLFGS
;
A
#
# COMPACT_ATOMS: atom_id res chain seq x y z
N MET A 1 -2.36 14.55 44.19
CA MET A 1 -3.34 14.55 43.09
C MET A 1 -2.87 13.50 42.09
N PHE A 2 -3.41 12.28 42.17
CA PHE A 2 -3.07 11.21 41.23
C PHE A 2 -3.74 11.50 39.90
N PHE A 3 -2.96 11.88 38.89
CA PHE A 3 -3.44 11.94 37.51
C PHE A 3 -3.71 10.50 37.04
N PHE A 4 -4.96 10.07 37.12
CA PHE A 4 -5.43 8.92 36.38
C PHE A 4 -5.27 9.25 34.88
N PHE A 5 -4.21 8.74 34.26
CA PHE A 5 -4.17 8.63 32.81
C PHE A 5 -5.38 7.78 32.41
N LYS A 6 -6.42 8.43 31.87
CA LYS A 6 -7.49 7.73 31.16
C LYS A 6 -6.79 6.83 30.15
N LYS A 7 -6.94 5.49 30.29
CA LYS A 7 -6.59 4.56 29.22
C LYS A 7 -7.15 5.15 27.94
N SER A 8 -6.28 5.53 27.00
CA SER A 8 -6.72 6.01 25.69
C SER A 8 -7.67 4.95 25.13
N LYS A 9 -8.78 5.39 24.51
CA LYS A 9 -9.61 4.51 23.68
C LYS A 9 -8.67 3.59 22.89
N LYS A 10 -8.96 2.28 22.87
CA LYS A 10 -8.26 1.35 21.97
C LYS A 10 -8.15 2.03 20.60
N GLY A 11 -6.95 2.12 20.05
CA GLY A 11 -6.70 2.75 18.75
C GLY A 11 -7.45 1.96 17.68
N THR A 12 -8.67 2.40 17.33
CA THR A 12 -9.52 1.75 16.33
C THR A 12 -9.27 2.25 14.92
N GLY A 13 -8.25 3.09 14.70
CA GLY A 13 -8.07 3.78 13.42
C GLY A 13 -7.75 2.87 12.23
N ALA A 14 -6.88 1.87 12.43
CA ALA A 14 -6.53 0.89 11.42
C ALA A 14 -7.20 -0.46 11.73
N LEU A 15 -8.12 -0.89 10.85
CA LEU A 15 -8.90 -2.11 11.03
C LEU A 15 -8.22 -3.32 10.40
N ILE A 16 -8.40 -4.48 11.03
CA ILE A 16 -7.91 -5.76 10.48
C ILE A 16 -8.73 -6.10 9.23
N ASP A 17 -8.08 -6.60 8.19
CA ASP A 17 -8.74 -7.06 6.99
C ASP A 17 -9.51 -8.37 7.24
N THR A 18 -10.83 -8.29 7.18
CA THR A 18 -11.75 -9.41 7.40
C THR A 18 -12.37 -9.94 6.10
N ARG A 19 -11.90 -9.50 4.93
CA ARG A 19 -12.35 -10.01 3.64
C ARG A 19 -12.11 -11.51 3.51
N SER A 20 -12.89 -12.18 2.67
CA SER A 20 -12.68 -13.60 2.37
C SER A 20 -11.35 -13.82 1.64
N GLU A 21 -10.85 -15.05 1.63
CA GLU A 21 -9.63 -15.36 0.89
C GLU A 21 -9.83 -15.09 -0.61
N GLU A 22 -10.99 -15.42 -1.19
CA GLU A 22 -11.32 -15.14 -2.59
C GLU A 22 -11.31 -13.63 -2.92
N GLU A 23 -11.63 -12.78 -1.96
CA GLU A 23 -11.52 -11.33 -2.12
C GLU A 23 -10.06 -10.87 -2.08
N LYS A 24 -9.25 -11.42 -1.16
CA LYS A 24 -7.81 -11.12 -1.06
C LYS A 24 -7.01 -11.61 -2.26
N GLN A 25 -7.44 -12.69 -2.90
CA GLN A 25 -6.82 -13.20 -4.14
C GLN A 25 -6.87 -12.20 -5.31
N LYS A 26 -7.71 -11.16 -5.21
CA LYS A 26 -7.81 -10.10 -6.22
C LYS A 26 -6.79 -8.97 -5.99
N ASP A 27 -6.09 -8.98 -4.85
CA ASP A 27 -5.11 -7.97 -4.53
C ASP A 27 -3.87 -8.14 -5.42
N TYR A 28 -3.25 -7.01 -5.79
CA TYR A 28 -1.98 -7.02 -6.50
C TYR A 28 -0.84 -7.03 -5.49
N LEU A 29 0.02 -8.04 -5.58
CA LEU A 29 1.08 -8.28 -4.61
C LEU A 29 2.43 -7.83 -5.17
N PHE A 30 3.30 -7.30 -4.31
CA PHE A 30 4.66 -6.91 -4.67
C PHE A 30 5.46 -8.07 -5.28
N GLU A 31 5.33 -9.26 -4.71
CA GLU A 31 6.01 -10.50 -5.14
C GLU A 31 5.58 -10.97 -6.54
N GLU A 32 4.44 -10.47 -7.03
CA GLU A 32 3.97 -10.74 -8.38
C GLU A 32 4.61 -9.83 -9.43
N ILE A 33 5.14 -8.67 -9.02
CA ILE A 33 5.63 -7.63 -9.94
C ILE A 33 7.13 -7.38 -9.82
N VAL A 34 7.78 -7.89 -8.77
CA VAL A 34 9.22 -7.74 -8.53
C VAL A 34 9.80 -9.12 -8.19
N SER A 35 10.75 -9.59 -9.00
CA SER A 35 11.38 -10.91 -8.81
C SER A 35 12.28 -10.93 -7.58
N GLU A 36 12.99 -9.84 -7.35
CA GLU A 36 13.85 -9.62 -6.19
C GLU A 36 13.89 -8.13 -5.85
N PRO A 37 13.72 -7.73 -4.58
CA PRO A 37 13.92 -6.34 -4.17
C PRO A 37 15.34 -5.86 -4.52
N GLU A 38 15.47 -4.60 -4.95
CA GLU A 38 16.78 -4.02 -5.20
C GLU A 38 17.59 -3.99 -3.89
N PRO A 39 18.87 -4.40 -3.89
CA PRO A 39 19.72 -4.30 -2.71
C PRO A 39 19.72 -2.87 -2.16
N VAL A 40 19.33 -2.75 -0.90
CA VAL A 40 19.18 -1.46 -0.23
C VAL A 40 20.55 -0.93 0.19
N ASN A 41 20.87 0.31 -0.19
CA ASN A 41 22.06 1.01 0.24
C ASN A 41 21.89 1.55 1.67
N TRP A 42 22.08 0.68 2.65
CA TRP A 42 21.99 1.02 4.06
C TRP A 42 23.15 1.91 4.51
N VAL A 43 22.87 3.22 4.64
CA VAL A 43 23.81 4.22 5.15
C VAL A 43 23.23 4.92 6.37
N GLU A 44 24.09 5.30 7.32
CA GLU A 44 23.67 6.13 8.45
C GLU A 44 23.50 7.57 7.99
N LYS A 45 22.26 8.05 8.01
CA LYS A 45 21.92 9.42 7.64
C LYS A 45 21.68 10.24 8.90
N PRO A 46 22.31 11.42 9.05
CA PRO A 46 21.92 12.35 10.09
C PRO A 46 20.47 12.80 9.89
N GLN A 47 19.78 13.13 10.98
CA GLN A 47 18.38 13.57 10.97
C GLN A 47 18.12 14.76 10.03
N SER A 48 19.12 15.60 9.76
CA SER A 48 19.03 16.70 8.80
C SER A 48 18.82 16.23 7.36
N GLN A 49 19.24 15.01 7.02
CA GLN A 49 19.15 14.40 5.69
C GLN A 49 17.95 13.47 5.52
N TRP A 50 17.23 13.14 6.59
CA TRP A 50 15.99 12.37 6.45
C TRP A 50 14.98 13.16 5.64
N ARG A 51 14.29 12.48 4.71
CA ARG A 51 13.16 13.07 4.00
C ARG A 51 12.11 13.55 5.00
N LYS A 52 11.58 14.75 4.78
CA LYS A 52 10.59 15.40 5.64
C LYS A 52 9.48 15.96 4.78
N PHE A 53 8.24 15.73 5.21
CA PHE A 53 7.04 16.25 4.55
C PHE A 53 6.18 17.04 5.53
N PRO A 54 5.17 17.79 5.05
CA PRO A 54 4.27 18.54 5.92
C PRO A 54 3.69 17.68 7.05
N ILE A 55 3.70 18.25 8.26
CA ILE A 55 3.25 17.56 9.47
C ILE A 55 1.73 17.50 9.51
N TYR A 56 1.21 16.30 9.79
CA TYR A 56 -0.22 16.05 9.90
C TYR A 56 -0.63 15.78 11.35
N ASP A 57 -1.86 16.13 11.70
CA ASP A 57 -2.45 15.94 13.02
C ASP A 57 -3.90 15.46 12.91
N GLN A 58 -4.12 14.18 13.20
CA GLN A 58 -5.43 13.54 13.26
C GLN A 58 -6.20 13.88 14.55
N ASN A 59 -5.53 14.46 15.55
CA ASN A 59 -6.04 14.73 16.89
C ASN A 59 -6.77 13.51 17.48
N SER A 60 -8.07 13.64 17.77
CA SER A 60 -8.89 12.57 18.38
C SER A 60 -9.68 11.75 17.37
N SER A 61 -9.51 12.00 16.06
CA SER A 61 -10.15 11.18 15.03
C SER A 61 -9.53 9.80 14.92
N ASN A 62 -10.29 8.83 14.39
CA ASN A 62 -9.83 7.49 14.06
C ASN A 62 -9.41 7.38 12.58
N ALA A 63 -9.02 8.49 11.95
CA ALA A 63 -8.77 8.60 10.53
C ALA A 63 -7.30 8.35 10.12
N CYS A 64 -6.45 7.75 10.97
CA CYS A 64 -5.01 7.60 10.71
C CYS A 64 -4.67 7.00 9.34
N VAL A 65 -5.51 6.07 8.85
CA VAL A 65 -5.41 5.46 7.53
C VAL A 65 -5.58 6.49 6.42
N ALA A 66 -6.64 7.31 6.50
CA ALA A 66 -6.90 8.37 5.53
C ALA A 66 -5.83 9.47 5.59
N PHE A 67 -5.33 9.82 6.77
CA PHE A 67 -4.20 10.75 6.93
C PHE A 67 -2.92 10.21 6.29
N SER A 68 -2.63 8.92 6.47
CA SER A 68 -1.48 8.28 5.83
C SER A 68 -1.62 8.30 4.30
N LEU A 69 -2.82 8.02 3.80
CA LEU A 69 -3.07 8.02 2.36
C LEU A 69 -2.97 9.42 1.75
N ALA A 70 -3.58 10.44 2.38
CA ALA A 70 -3.44 11.84 1.95
C ALA A 70 -1.98 12.28 1.89
N LYS A 71 -1.16 11.91 2.89
CA LYS A 71 0.28 12.20 2.88
C LYS A 71 0.99 11.48 1.73
N ILE A 72 0.68 10.21 1.49
CA ILE A 72 1.27 9.47 0.36
C ILE A 72 0.94 10.14 -0.98
N LEU A 73 -0.29 10.62 -1.17
CA LEU A 73 -0.67 11.35 -2.38
C LEU A 73 0.12 12.66 -2.52
N GLY A 74 0.27 13.43 -1.44
CA GLY A 74 1.13 14.62 -1.44
C GLY A 74 2.59 14.31 -1.78
N ILE A 75 3.14 13.21 -1.23
CA ILE A 75 4.48 12.72 -1.55
C ILE A 75 4.60 12.31 -3.02
N MET A 76 3.58 11.65 -3.59
CA MET A 76 3.59 11.28 -5.01
C MET A 76 3.71 12.50 -5.92
N HIS A 77 2.92 13.55 -5.69
CA HIS A 77 3.02 14.79 -6.45
C HIS A 77 4.37 15.47 -6.23
N GLN A 78 4.88 15.49 -5.00
CA GLN A 78 6.20 16.05 -4.71
C GLN A 78 7.33 15.31 -5.41
N VAL A 79 7.22 13.99 -5.57
CA VAL A 79 8.21 13.14 -6.26
C VAL A 79 8.09 13.28 -7.77
N ASN A 80 6.88 13.26 -8.32
CA ASN A 80 6.64 13.23 -9.77
C ASN A 80 6.70 14.63 -10.41
N GLU A 81 6.18 15.64 -9.73
CA GLU A 81 5.92 16.98 -10.27
C GLU A 81 6.73 18.06 -9.53
N ARG A 82 7.43 17.70 -8.45
CA ARG A 82 8.17 18.62 -7.58
C ARG A 82 7.30 19.63 -6.84
N GLU A 83 6.00 19.39 -6.77
CA GLU A 83 5.03 20.22 -6.06
C GLU A 83 4.29 19.43 -4.97
N TRP A 84 4.08 20.07 -3.82
CA TRP A 84 3.25 19.49 -2.77
C TRP A 84 1.79 19.84 -2.99
N ILE A 85 0.93 18.82 -2.99
CA ILE A 85 -0.52 18.98 -2.98
C ILE A 85 -1.05 18.43 -1.66
N ASP A 86 -1.82 19.26 -0.95
CA ASP A 86 -2.41 18.89 0.33
C ASP A 86 -3.82 18.32 0.12
N PHE A 87 -4.00 17.05 0.48
CA PHE A 87 -5.26 16.32 0.31
C PHE A 87 -6.00 16.18 1.62
N SER A 88 -7.33 16.17 1.54
CA SER A 88 -8.24 16.01 2.67
C SER A 88 -8.35 14.56 3.13
N PRO A 89 -7.82 14.20 4.32
CA PRO A 89 -8.09 12.91 4.96
C PRO A 89 -9.58 12.71 5.20
N GLY A 90 -10.32 13.78 5.53
CA GLY A 90 -11.74 13.73 5.81
C GLY A 90 -12.54 13.22 4.62
N PHE A 91 -12.23 13.68 3.41
CA PHE A 91 -12.89 13.23 2.19
C PHE A 91 -12.72 11.72 1.97
N ILE A 92 -11.52 11.18 2.22
CA ILE A 92 -11.24 9.74 2.12
C ILE A 92 -11.99 9.00 3.24
N TYR A 93 -11.86 9.47 4.49
CA TYR A 93 -12.38 8.79 5.67
C TYR A 93 -13.92 8.68 5.71
N GLN A 94 -14.64 9.70 5.24
CA GLN A 94 -16.10 9.67 5.24
C GLN A 94 -16.70 8.67 4.22
N GLN A 95 -15.89 8.12 3.33
CA GLN A 95 -16.31 7.16 2.29
C GLN A 95 -16.07 5.72 2.71
N ARG A 96 -15.45 5.50 3.87
CA ARG A 96 -15.15 4.17 4.41
C ARG A 96 -16.40 3.28 4.43
N ALA A 97 -16.21 2.01 4.09
CA ALA A 97 -17.30 1.04 3.99
C ALA A 97 -18.06 0.83 5.32
N ASN A 98 -17.41 1.06 6.45
CA ASN A 98 -17.97 0.92 7.80
C ASN A 98 -18.51 2.23 8.39
N LYS A 99 -18.74 3.29 7.62
CA LYS A 99 -19.36 4.51 8.17
C LYS A 99 -20.75 4.18 8.75
N PRO A 100 -21.12 4.63 9.98
CA PRO A 100 -20.45 5.62 10.84
C PRO A 100 -19.48 5.05 11.89
N GLN A 101 -19.16 3.76 11.88
CA GLN A 101 -18.19 3.20 12.83
C GLN A 101 -16.79 3.82 12.63
N ALA A 102 -16.01 3.89 13.71
CA ALA A 102 -14.67 4.45 13.69
C ALA A 102 -13.66 3.53 12.99
N GLY A 103 -12.62 4.14 12.40
CA GLY A 103 -11.53 3.42 11.76
C GLY A 103 -11.82 2.96 10.34
N MET A 104 -10.78 2.51 9.64
CA MET A 104 -10.85 2.17 8.22
C MET A 104 -9.98 0.96 7.89
N GLY A 105 -10.44 0.14 6.94
CA GLY A 105 -9.67 -0.97 6.37
C GLY A 105 -8.69 -0.48 5.29
N GLY A 106 -7.56 -1.18 5.13
CA GLY A 106 -6.48 -0.73 4.25
C GLY A 106 -6.90 -0.73 2.79
N VAL A 107 -7.38 -1.88 2.31
CA VAL A 107 -7.86 -2.03 0.93
C VAL A 107 -9.05 -1.12 0.64
N ASP A 108 -9.97 -0.95 1.59
CA ASP A 108 -11.08 0.02 1.46
C ASP A 108 -10.56 1.45 1.18
N ALA A 109 -9.55 1.90 1.93
CA ALA A 109 -8.95 3.23 1.73
C ALA A 109 -8.31 3.40 0.35
N TRP A 110 -7.53 2.41 -0.08
CA TRP A 110 -6.90 2.44 -1.39
C TRP A 110 -7.93 2.40 -2.53
N GLU A 111 -8.97 1.58 -2.41
CA GLU A 111 -10.07 1.50 -3.38
C GLU A 111 -10.87 2.81 -3.47
N ILE A 112 -11.08 3.51 -2.36
CA ILE A 112 -11.73 4.83 -2.35
C ILE A 112 -10.93 5.82 -3.19
N VAL A 113 -9.61 5.94 -2.99
CA VAL A 113 -8.80 6.89 -3.79
C VAL A 113 -8.65 6.43 -5.24
N ARG A 114 -8.62 5.12 -5.51
CA ARG A 114 -8.62 4.59 -6.88
C ARG A 114 -9.91 4.92 -7.63
N LYS A 115 -11.08 4.74 -6.99
CA LYS A 115 -12.41 4.92 -7.62
C LYS A 115 -12.92 6.35 -7.61
N ASN A 116 -12.63 7.10 -6.55
CA ASN A 116 -13.23 8.41 -6.29
C ASN A 116 -12.19 9.54 -6.23
N GLY A 117 -10.90 9.20 -6.12
CA GLY A 117 -9.82 10.17 -5.97
C GLY A 117 -9.76 10.80 -4.59
N ALA A 118 -9.08 11.93 -4.47
CA ALA A 118 -8.90 12.65 -3.22
C ALA A 118 -9.17 14.15 -3.41
N LEU A 119 -9.97 14.72 -2.52
CA LEU A 119 -10.25 16.16 -2.50
C LEU A 119 -9.08 16.92 -1.87
N LEU A 120 -8.86 18.17 -2.27
CA LEU A 120 -7.86 19.02 -1.64
C LEU A 120 -8.30 19.43 -0.22
N GLU A 121 -7.34 19.56 0.70
CA GLU A 121 -7.57 19.96 2.09
C GLU A 121 -8.22 21.35 2.20
N SER A 122 -7.97 22.24 1.23
CA SER A 122 -8.57 23.59 1.17
C SER A 122 -10.09 23.58 1.00
N PHE A 123 -10.67 22.54 0.41
CA PHE A 123 -12.12 22.38 0.30
C PHE A 123 -12.71 21.73 1.55
N PHE A 124 -12.07 20.69 2.08
CA PHE A 124 -12.54 19.97 3.27
C PHE A 124 -11.43 19.86 4.33
N PRO A 125 -11.30 20.87 5.21
CA PRO A 125 -10.26 20.91 6.24
C PRO A 125 -10.46 19.85 7.33
N SER A 126 -9.54 18.91 7.45
CA SER A 126 -9.63 17.76 8.34
C SER A 126 -8.59 17.76 9.47
N GLN A 127 -7.50 18.51 9.31
CA GLN A 127 -6.43 18.60 10.32
C GLN A 127 -7.00 19.05 11.69
N GLY A 128 -6.65 18.33 12.74
CA GLY A 128 -7.06 18.62 14.11
C GLY A 128 -8.52 18.32 14.45
N LYS A 129 -9.29 17.73 13.53
CA LYS A 129 -10.72 17.44 13.69
C LYS A 129 -10.98 16.05 14.30
N ASN A 130 -12.18 15.83 14.80
CA ASN A 130 -12.65 14.54 15.33
C ASN A 130 -13.61 13.84 14.34
N ASP A 131 -13.98 12.59 14.62
CA ASP A 131 -14.86 11.80 13.74
C ASP A 131 -16.21 12.49 13.46
N ASP A 132 -16.83 13.12 14.46
CA ASP A 132 -18.14 13.79 14.31
C ASP A 132 -18.08 14.92 13.28
N TYR A 133 -17.01 15.73 13.31
CA TYR A 133 -16.79 16.76 12.31
C TYR A 133 -16.58 16.16 10.92
N LEU A 134 -15.71 15.14 10.81
CA LEU A 134 -15.41 14.52 9.52
C LEU A 134 -16.66 13.86 8.91
N ASP A 135 -17.50 13.23 9.72
CA ASP A 135 -18.68 12.53 9.23
C ASP A 135 -19.87 13.44 8.90
N SER A 136 -19.93 14.63 9.52
CA SER A 136 -21.00 15.62 9.31
C SER A 136 -20.75 16.58 8.16
N TYR A 137 -19.52 16.70 7.66
CA TYR A 137 -19.19 17.56 6.53
C TYR A 137 -20.00 17.17 5.29
N GLN A 138 -20.65 18.17 4.67
CA GLN A 138 -21.50 17.96 3.50
C GLN A 138 -20.71 18.13 2.21
N VAL A 139 -20.19 17.02 1.68
CA VAL A 139 -19.46 17.03 0.40
C VAL A 139 -20.37 17.30 -0.78
N LYS A 140 -20.06 18.37 -1.51
CA LYS A 140 -20.81 18.86 -2.66
C LYS A 140 -20.44 18.08 -3.92
N ASN A 141 -21.32 18.08 -4.92
CA ASN A 141 -21.08 17.34 -6.15
C ASN A 141 -19.86 17.83 -6.94
N TYR A 142 -19.59 19.15 -6.96
CA TYR A 142 -18.39 19.67 -7.63
C TYR A 142 -17.10 19.26 -6.90
N GLU A 143 -17.14 19.09 -5.56
CA GLU A 143 -15.99 18.61 -4.79
C GLU A 143 -15.66 17.16 -5.17
N LYS A 144 -16.67 16.31 -5.39
CA LYS A 144 -16.47 14.95 -5.91
C LYS A 144 -15.84 14.95 -7.31
N GLN A 145 -16.24 15.89 -8.18
CA GLN A 145 -15.67 16.04 -9.52
C GLN A 145 -14.20 16.50 -9.47
N ILE A 146 -13.87 17.41 -8.55
CA ILE A 146 -12.48 17.83 -8.31
C ILE A 146 -11.66 16.66 -7.78
N ALA A 147 -12.18 15.93 -6.77
CA ALA A 147 -11.47 14.79 -6.19
C ALA A 147 -11.14 13.71 -7.24
N ALA A 148 -12.08 13.46 -8.15
CA ALA A 148 -11.96 12.51 -9.25
C ALA A 148 -10.78 12.77 -10.21
N VAL A 149 -10.23 13.99 -10.24
CA VAL A 149 -9.01 14.34 -11.01
C VAL A 149 -7.78 13.64 -10.40
N PHE A 150 -7.76 13.47 -9.08
CA PHE A 150 -6.63 12.91 -8.32
C PHE A 150 -6.82 11.41 -8.02
N ARG A 151 -7.42 10.67 -8.94
CA ARG A 151 -7.45 9.20 -8.83
C ARG A 151 -6.06 8.64 -9.04
N ILE A 152 -5.70 7.67 -8.21
CA ILE A 152 -4.55 6.82 -8.50
C ILE A 152 -4.93 5.72 -9.49
N SER A 153 -3.98 5.27 -10.30
CA SER A 153 -4.20 4.13 -11.20
C SER A 153 -4.42 2.84 -10.41
N ASN A 154 -3.43 2.44 -9.62
CA ASN A 154 -3.43 1.23 -8.82
C ASN A 154 -2.52 1.36 -7.59
N TYR A 155 -2.50 0.31 -6.78
CA TYR A 155 -1.60 0.11 -5.65
C TYR A 155 -1.24 -1.38 -5.58
N VAL A 156 -0.16 -1.68 -4.87
CA VAL A 156 0.20 -3.06 -4.54
C VAL A 156 0.43 -3.21 -3.05
N ILE A 157 0.14 -4.41 -2.54
CA ILE A 157 0.39 -4.82 -1.16
C ILE A 157 1.80 -5.42 -1.07
N LEU A 158 2.58 -5.00 -0.07
CA LEU A 158 3.93 -5.48 0.14
C LEU A 158 3.98 -6.50 1.29
N PRO A 159 4.94 -7.45 1.24
CA PRO A 159 5.36 -8.21 2.41
C PRO A 159 5.60 -7.31 3.62
N THR A 160 5.12 -7.77 4.78
CA THR A 160 5.09 -6.96 6.01
C THR A 160 6.21 -7.31 6.99
N LYS A 161 7.00 -8.35 6.70
CA LYS A 161 8.00 -8.87 7.65
C LYS A 161 9.42 -8.44 7.31
N ASP A 162 9.69 -8.22 6.03
CA ASP A 162 11.01 -7.84 5.56
C ASP A 162 11.08 -6.32 5.34
N ILE A 163 11.88 -5.65 6.18
CA ILE A 163 12.12 -4.20 6.07
C ILE A 163 12.82 -3.83 4.75
N ASN A 164 13.57 -4.75 4.14
CA ASN A 164 14.31 -4.48 2.92
C ASN A 164 13.35 -4.26 1.75
N VAL A 165 12.19 -4.92 1.72
CA VAL A 165 11.15 -4.70 0.71
C VAL A 165 10.63 -3.26 0.76
N ILE A 166 10.38 -2.74 1.97
CA ILE A 166 9.89 -1.37 2.16
C ILE A 166 10.98 -0.36 1.77
N ALA A 167 12.20 -0.55 2.26
CA ALA A 167 13.31 0.35 1.98
C ALA A 167 13.75 0.32 0.50
N SER A 168 13.76 -0.84 -0.14
CA SER A 168 13.98 -1.01 -1.59
C SER A 168 12.93 -0.25 -2.39
N THR A 169 11.65 -0.36 -2.00
CA THR A 169 10.56 0.38 -2.66
C THR A 169 10.81 1.89 -2.60
N ILE A 170 11.17 2.40 -1.43
CA ILE A 170 11.49 3.83 -1.23
C ILE A 170 12.72 4.23 -2.06
N GLN A 171 13.79 3.45 -2.01
CA GLN A 171 15.04 3.69 -2.75
C GLN A 171 14.77 3.74 -4.26
N LYS A 172 14.10 2.73 -4.81
CA LYS A 172 13.93 2.54 -6.25
C LYS A 172 13.01 3.57 -6.86
N THR A 173 11.92 3.89 -6.16
CA THR A 173 10.82 4.67 -6.72
C THR A 173 10.79 6.10 -6.23
N GLY A 174 11.50 6.43 -5.15
CA GLY A 174 11.36 7.69 -4.43
C GLY A 174 10.01 7.85 -3.71
N LYS A 175 9.04 6.94 -3.90
CA LYS A 175 7.73 7.02 -3.26
C LYS A 175 7.84 6.69 -1.78
N SER A 176 6.76 6.98 -1.05
CA SER A 176 6.57 6.52 0.33
C SER A 176 5.69 5.27 0.37
N VAL A 177 5.76 4.53 1.46
CA VAL A 177 4.98 3.30 1.67
C VAL A 177 4.09 3.46 2.89
N MET A 178 2.80 3.14 2.74
CA MET A 178 1.91 3.01 3.88
C MET A 178 2.34 1.78 4.69
N VAL A 179 2.57 1.93 5.99
CA VAL A 179 2.94 0.80 6.87
C VAL A 179 2.17 0.89 8.16
N TRP A 180 1.55 -0.22 8.57
CA TRP A 180 0.70 -0.26 9.77
C TRP A 180 1.32 -1.12 10.85
N TYR A 181 1.25 -0.65 12.08
CA TYR A 181 1.81 -1.35 13.23
C TYR A 181 0.75 -1.58 14.28
N TYR A 182 0.83 -2.74 14.93
CA TYR A 182 0.10 -3.01 16.16
C TYR A 182 1.05 -2.95 17.36
N TRP A 183 0.57 -2.47 18.50
CA TRP A 183 1.43 -2.16 19.64
C TRP A 183 0.64 -2.01 20.95
N THR A 184 1.36 -1.96 22.07
CA THR A 184 0.89 -1.37 23.32
C THR A 184 1.39 0.06 23.48
N TYR A 185 0.65 0.94 24.18
CA TYR A 185 1.00 2.37 24.27
C TYR A 185 2.44 2.63 24.70
N ASP A 186 2.93 1.83 25.66
CA ASP A 186 4.29 1.91 26.17
C ASP A 186 5.35 1.51 25.11
N GLU A 187 5.01 0.68 24.12
CA GLU A 187 5.91 0.35 23.01
C GLU A 187 6.05 1.50 22.01
N TRP A 188 4.96 2.22 21.73
CA TRP A 188 4.90 3.15 20.60
C TRP A 188 5.12 4.62 20.94
N ASP A 189 4.69 5.12 22.12
CA ASP A 189 4.79 6.55 22.47
C ASP A 189 6.22 6.98 22.83
N ARG A 190 7.12 6.86 21.86
CA ARG A 190 8.55 7.15 21.90
C ARG A 190 9.09 7.37 20.49
N SER A 191 10.21 8.07 20.37
CA SER A 191 10.86 8.33 19.07
C SER A 191 11.40 7.09 18.36
N PHE A 192 11.73 6.05 19.14
CA PHE A 192 12.22 4.75 18.67
C PHE A 192 11.38 3.65 19.34
N PRO A 193 10.28 3.18 18.70
CA PRO A 193 9.45 2.11 19.24
C PRO A 193 10.25 0.85 19.57
N ILE A 194 9.91 0.22 20.70
CA ILE A 194 10.58 -1.00 21.17
C ILE A 194 9.55 -2.08 21.46
N ILE A 195 9.96 -3.34 21.35
CA ILE A 195 9.11 -4.47 21.76
C ILE A 195 9.22 -4.65 23.28
N LYS A 196 8.09 -4.65 23.96
CA LYS A 196 7.95 -4.95 25.40
C LYS A 196 7.14 -6.21 25.65
N ASN A 197 6.16 -6.49 24.79
CA ASN A 197 5.34 -7.70 24.87
C ASN A 197 5.49 -8.56 23.61
N PRO A 198 6.51 -9.44 23.52
CA PRO A 198 6.72 -10.27 22.33
C PRO A 198 5.52 -11.13 21.93
N ALA A 199 4.66 -11.50 22.89
CA ALA A 199 3.47 -12.33 22.69
C ALA A 199 2.18 -11.52 22.46
N LEU A 200 2.27 -10.21 22.22
CA LEU A 200 1.08 -9.37 22.00
C LEU A 200 0.27 -9.85 20.79
N ASP A 201 -1.00 -10.16 21.03
CA ASP A 201 -1.99 -10.44 20.01
C ASP A 201 -2.55 -9.12 19.43
N ILE A 202 -2.55 -9.01 18.10
CA ILE A 202 -3.10 -7.89 17.34
C ILE A 202 -4.57 -7.60 17.64
N SER A 203 -5.35 -8.61 18.02
CA SER A 203 -6.76 -8.48 18.40
C SER A 203 -6.94 -7.65 19.68
N GLN A 204 -5.91 -7.64 20.54
CA GLN A 204 -5.89 -6.95 21.83
C GLN A 204 -5.07 -5.65 21.78
N ALA A 205 -4.30 -5.44 20.71
CA ALA A 205 -3.39 -4.33 20.53
C ALA A 205 -4.07 -3.06 19.97
N ASP A 206 -3.46 -1.91 20.27
CA ASP A 206 -3.67 -0.68 19.52
C ASP A 206 -3.09 -0.84 18.12
N LYS A 207 -3.70 -0.17 17.14
CA LYS A 207 -3.27 -0.21 15.73
C LYS A 207 -3.17 1.18 15.17
N HIS A 208 -2.14 1.42 14.38
CA HIS A 208 -1.91 2.74 13.79
C HIS A 208 -1.30 2.63 12.40
N SER A 209 -1.86 3.41 11.46
CA SER A 209 -1.32 3.61 10.12
C SER A 209 -0.35 4.79 10.15
N VAL A 210 0.84 4.58 9.59
CA VAL A 210 1.84 5.62 9.36
C VAL A 210 2.42 5.51 7.96
N VAL A 211 3.27 6.46 7.59
CA VAL A 211 3.92 6.49 6.28
C VAL A 211 5.42 6.33 6.47
N ALA A 212 6.01 5.29 5.88
CA ALA A 212 7.45 5.17 5.73
C ALA A 212 7.90 6.12 4.61
N VAL A 213 8.62 7.16 5.01
CA VAL A 213 9.05 8.25 4.13
C VAL A 213 10.52 8.14 3.77
N ASP A 214 11.31 7.44 4.59
CA ASP A 214 12.72 7.22 4.37
C ASP A 214 13.21 5.93 5.05
N TYR A 215 14.48 5.60 4.87
CA TYR A 215 15.18 4.50 5.55
C TYR A 215 16.59 4.93 5.93
N THR A 216 17.20 4.37 6.96
CA THR A 216 18.56 4.71 7.41
C THR A 216 19.16 3.57 8.23
N LEU A 217 20.48 3.51 8.33
CA LEU A 217 21.09 2.91 9.53
C LEU A 217 20.93 3.88 10.69
N TYR A 218 20.59 3.36 11.86
CA TYR A 218 20.52 4.11 13.10
C TYR A 218 21.08 3.25 14.22
N ASN A 219 22.20 3.67 14.83
CA ASN A 219 22.94 2.86 15.81
C ASN A 219 23.25 1.45 15.28
N GLY A 220 23.68 1.35 14.02
CA GLY A 220 24.01 0.09 13.37
C GLY A 220 22.82 -0.81 12.99
N LYS A 221 21.58 -0.40 13.27
CA LYS A 221 20.36 -1.15 12.89
C LYS A 221 19.71 -0.57 11.64
N LYS A 222 19.22 -1.45 10.76
CA LYS A 222 18.33 -1.07 9.65
C LYS A 222 17.02 -0.51 10.21
N CYS A 223 16.67 0.70 9.78
CA CYS A 223 15.48 1.38 10.25
C CYS A 223 14.72 2.07 9.13
N LEU A 224 13.39 2.12 9.25
CA LEU A 224 12.55 3.05 8.49
C LEU A 224 12.42 4.34 9.28
N VAL A 225 12.47 5.48 8.57
CA VAL A 225 11.98 6.76 9.10
C VAL A 225 10.53 6.88 8.68
N ILE A 226 9.65 6.97 9.66
CA ILE A 226 8.22 7.11 9.43
C ILE A 226 7.74 8.49 9.87
N GLU A 227 6.68 8.97 9.25
CA GLU A 227 5.90 10.13 9.72
C GLU A 227 4.54 9.65 10.21
N ASP A 228 4.20 10.04 11.45
CA ASP A 228 2.89 9.81 12.03
C ASP A 228 1.93 10.97 11.71
N SER A 229 0.70 10.87 12.21
CA SER A 229 -0.29 11.92 12.11
C SER A 229 -0.66 12.47 13.49
N TRP A 230 0.31 12.55 14.43
CA TRP A 230 0.08 13.02 15.80
C TRP A 230 0.71 14.39 16.08
N GLY A 231 1.03 15.14 15.02
CA GLY A 231 1.58 16.47 15.10
C GLY A 231 3.06 16.53 15.48
N LYS A 232 3.62 17.74 15.39
CA LYS A 232 5.07 17.98 15.51
C LYS A 232 5.66 17.68 16.88
N ASN A 233 4.84 17.67 17.93
CA ASN A 233 5.30 17.50 19.31
C ASN A 233 5.51 16.02 19.69
N ARG A 234 5.29 15.09 18.75
CA ARG A 234 5.45 13.65 18.96
C ARG A 234 6.69 13.13 18.24
N GLY A 235 7.31 12.11 18.83
CA GLY A 235 8.55 11.53 18.31
C GLY A 235 9.64 12.58 18.13
N ILE A 236 10.23 12.61 16.95
CA ILE A 236 11.28 13.53 16.52
C ILE A 236 10.68 14.50 15.50
N ASN A 237 9.98 15.53 15.97
CA ASN A 237 9.29 16.50 15.10
C ASN A 237 8.25 15.84 14.17
N GLY A 238 7.43 14.93 14.69
CA GLY A 238 6.43 14.15 13.93
C GLY A 238 6.98 12.88 13.26
N GLN A 239 8.30 12.64 13.35
CA GLN A 239 8.94 11.43 12.82
C GLN A 239 9.24 10.40 13.91
N ARG A 240 9.28 9.12 13.54
CA ARG A 240 9.79 8.04 14.39
C ARG A 240 10.71 7.12 13.59
N ILE A 241 11.55 6.39 14.31
CA ILE A 241 12.51 5.44 13.74
C ILE A 241 12.01 4.03 14.06
N ILE A 242 11.66 3.26 13.05
CA ILE A 242 11.19 1.88 13.21
C ILE A 242 12.33 0.93 12.83
N SER A 243 12.90 0.24 13.83
CA SER A 243 13.91 -0.79 13.59
C SER A 243 13.36 -2.02 12.86
N GLU A 244 14.24 -2.76 12.19
CA GLU A 244 13.95 -4.08 11.59
C GLU A 244 13.28 -5.06 12.58
N ASP A 245 13.74 -5.11 13.84
CA ASP A 245 13.15 -5.95 14.89
C ASP A 245 11.67 -5.60 15.12
N PHE A 246 11.38 -4.31 15.33
CA PHE A 246 10.02 -3.82 15.52
C PHE A 246 9.17 -4.02 14.26
N HIS A 247 9.74 -3.78 13.07
CA HIS A 247 9.03 -3.90 11.81
C HIS A 247 8.58 -5.34 11.56
N SER A 248 9.52 -6.28 11.61
CA SER A 248 9.24 -7.71 11.39
C SER A 248 8.19 -8.24 12.38
N GLN A 249 8.23 -7.81 13.63
CA GLN A 249 7.26 -8.29 14.61
C GLN A 249 5.90 -7.59 14.49
N ARG A 250 5.87 -6.26 14.33
CA ARG A 250 4.66 -5.44 14.51
C ARG A 250 3.97 -5.00 13.23
N ASN A 251 4.62 -5.06 12.08
CA ASN A 251 3.96 -4.67 10.84
C ASN A 251 2.95 -5.75 10.41
N PHE A 252 1.76 -5.30 10.00
CA PHE A 252 0.66 -6.18 9.60
C PHE A 252 -0.06 -5.72 8.31
N PHE A 253 0.32 -4.57 7.76
CA PHE A 253 -0.13 -4.11 6.46
C PHE A 253 0.92 -3.17 5.87
N ALA A 254 1.18 -3.31 4.58
CA ALA A 254 2.02 -2.40 3.81
C ALA A 254 1.49 -2.27 2.39
N ALA A 255 1.44 -1.05 1.86
CA ALA A 255 0.99 -0.80 0.49
C ALA A 255 1.61 0.47 -0.10
N TYR A 256 1.80 0.49 -1.43
CA TYR A 256 2.24 1.70 -2.13
C TYR A 256 1.54 1.86 -3.50
N PRO A 257 1.43 3.10 -4.00
CA PRO A 257 0.74 3.39 -5.25
C PRO A 257 1.62 3.09 -6.47
N ILE A 258 1.04 2.45 -7.48
CA ILE A 258 1.69 2.11 -8.75
C ILE A 258 0.83 2.53 -9.94
N ASN A 259 1.49 2.90 -11.03
CA ASN A 259 0.88 3.01 -12.33
C ASN A 259 1.42 1.87 -13.20
N PHE A 260 0.57 0.90 -13.55
CA PHE A 260 0.94 -0.18 -14.44
C PHE A 260 0.98 0.32 -15.88
N GLN A 261 2.08 0.04 -16.57
CA GLN A 261 2.31 0.47 -17.95
C GLN A 261 2.00 -0.68 -18.90
N PHE A 262 1.07 -0.47 -19.84
CA PHE A 262 0.68 -1.49 -20.82
C PHE A 262 1.00 -1.09 -22.27
N GLU A 263 1.29 0.19 -22.50
CA GLU A 263 1.58 0.75 -23.82
C GLU A 263 3.09 0.93 -24.00
N GLU A 264 3.57 0.84 -25.24
CA GLU A 264 4.95 1.09 -25.67
C GLU A 264 6.04 0.13 -25.16
N ALA A 265 6.30 -0.94 -25.92
CA ALA A 265 7.62 -1.57 -26.03
C ALA A 265 7.65 -2.55 -27.21
N THR A 266 8.77 -2.62 -27.94
CA THR A 266 9.04 -3.75 -28.84
C THR A 266 9.54 -4.93 -28.00
N ILE A 267 8.62 -5.80 -27.58
CA ILE A 267 8.96 -7.00 -26.81
C ILE A 267 9.27 -8.13 -27.77
N GLN A 268 10.38 -8.83 -27.55
CA GLN A 268 10.67 -10.06 -28.28
C GLN A 268 9.56 -11.09 -28.01
N LYS A 269 8.96 -11.62 -29.08
CA LYS A 269 7.94 -12.66 -28.96
C LYS A 269 8.51 -13.89 -28.23
N PRO A 270 7.95 -14.29 -27.08
CA PRO A 270 8.41 -15.48 -26.37
C PRO A 270 8.03 -16.74 -27.16
N PHE A 271 8.81 -17.80 -26.99
CA PHE A 271 8.50 -19.13 -27.50
C PHE A 271 8.37 -20.10 -26.31
N TYR A 272 7.21 -20.72 -26.15
CA TYR A 272 6.94 -21.67 -25.07
C TYR A 272 5.75 -22.60 -25.38
N VAL A 273 5.85 -23.85 -24.93
CA VAL A 273 4.77 -24.83 -25.01
C VAL A 273 4.27 -25.15 -23.60
N PHE A 274 3.01 -24.82 -23.33
CA PHE A 274 2.33 -25.08 -22.07
C PHE A 274 1.73 -26.49 -22.06
N ASN A 275 2.23 -27.35 -21.15
CA ASN A 275 1.81 -28.76 -21.02
C ASN A 275 1.10 -29.08 -19.69
N LYS A 276 0.98 -28.10 -18.78
CA LYS A 276 0.33 -28.27 -17.47
C LYS A 276 -0.64 -27.13 -17.19
N ASP A 277 -1.67 -27.40 -16.41
CA ASP A 277 -2.67 -26.38 -16.05
C ASP A 277 -2.02 -25.34 -15.12
N LEU A 278 -2.34 -24.07 -15.30
CA LEU A 278 -1.85 -22.98 -14.46
C LEU A 278 -3.03 -22.27 -13.77
N TYR A 279 -2.88 -22.00 -12.48
CA TYR A 279 -3.92 -21.40 -11.66
C TYR A 279 -3.34 -20.53 -10.53
N TYR A 280 -4.22 -19.74 -9.93
CA TYR A 280 -3.89 -18.83 -8.83
C TYR A 280 -3.10 -19.53 -7.71
N GLY A 281 -2.06 -18.87 -7.21
CA GLY A 281 -1.19 -19.35 -6.14
C GLY A 281 -0.03 -20.23 -6.59
N MET A 282 0.03 -20.61 -7.87
CA MET A 282 1.20 -21.35 -8.41
C MET A 282 2.43 -20.46 -8.49
N GLN A 283 3.60 -21.04 -8.19
CA GLN A 283 4.90 -20.40 -8.39
C GLN A 283 5.84 -21.32 -9.15
N ASP A 284 6.03 -21.08 -10.45
CA ASP A 284 6.92 -21.89 -11.27
C ASP A 284 7.32 -21.22 -12.60
N TYR A 285 8.15 -21.92 -13.38
CA TYR A 285 8.67 -21.42 -14.65
C TYR A 285 7.62 -21.30 -15.77
N ASP A 286 6.59 -22.14 -15.80
CA ASP A 286 5.51 -22.04 -16.80
C ASP A 286 4.67 -20.79 -16.52
N VAL A 287 4.42 -20.45 -15.25
CA VAL A 287 3.77 -19.19 -14.88
C VAL A 287 4.61 -17.99 -15.34
N LYS A 288 5.94 -18.06 -15.20
CA LYS A 288 6.85 -17.02 -15.70
C LYS A 288 6.71 -16.85 -17.21
N MET A 289 6.68 -17.95 -17.95
CA MET A 289 6.50 -17.92 -19.40
C MET A 289 5.09 -17.42 -19.79
N LEU A 290 4.05 -17.80 -19.04
CA LEU A 290 2.70 -17.27 -19.20
C LEU A 290 2.69 -15.74 -19.05
N GLN A 291 3.27 -15.21 -17.98
CA GLN A 291 3.35 -13.76 -17.75
C GLN A 291 4.09 -13.05 -18.90
N CYS A 292 5.16 -13.64 -19.41
CA CYS A 292 5.90 -13.08 -20.53
C CYS A 292 5.10 -13.12 -21.85
N CYS A 293 4.33 -14.18 -22.11
CA CYS A 293 3.37 -14.23 -23.21
C CYS A 293 2.25 -13.18 -23.05
N LEU A 294 1.66 -13.06 -21.86
CA LEU A 294 0.62 -12.07 -21.57
C LEU A 294 1.15 -10.64 -21.69
N LYS A 295 2.41 -10.41 -21.29
CA LYS A 295 3.10 -9.13 -21.45
C LYS A 295 3.27 -8.77 -22.94
N TYR A 296 3.70 -9.74 -23.76
CA TYR A 296 3.76 -9.56 -25.21
C TYR A 296 2.40 -9.24 -25.83
N GLU A 297 1.32 -9.83 -25.31
CA GLU A 297 -0.06 -9.57 -25.75
C GLU A 297 -0.62 -8.20 -25.30
N GLY A 298 0.14 -7.41 -24.54
CA GLY A 298 -0.28 -6.14 -23.94
C GLY A 298 -1.22 -6.29 -22.74
N LEU A 299 -1.24 -7.47 -22.12
CA LEU A 299 -2.19 -7.84 -21.06
C LEU A 299 -1.55 -7.94 -19.67
N PHE A 300 -0.23 -7.86 -19.60
CA PHE A 300 0.54 -7.82 -18.35
C PHE A 300 1.49 -6.61 -18.38
N PRO A 301 1.67 -5.88 -17.26
CA PRO A 301 2.39 -4.60 -17.28
C PRO A 301 3.87 -4.74 -17.65
N LEU A 302 4.38 -3.81 -18.45
CA LEU A 302 5.78 -3.72 -18.90
C LEU A 302 6.74 -3.43 -17.74
N ASN A 303 6.29 -2.62 -16.78
CA ASN A 303 7.03 -2.24 -15.59
C ASN A 303 6.88 -3.22 -14.42
N SER A 304 6.44 -4.44 -14.69
CA SER A 304 6.41 -5.57 -13.76
C SER A 304 7.28 -6.70 -14.29
N ASP A 305 7.97 -7.44 -13.44
CA ASP A 305 8.72 -8.63 -13.84
C ASP A 305 7.80 -9.80 -14.21
N CYS A 306 8.30 -10.76 -15.01
CA CYS A 306 7.72 -12.10 -15.07
C CYS A 306 8.29 -12.91 -13.88
N THR A 307 7.69 -12.78 -12.70
CA THR A 307 8.23 -13.39 -11.46
C THR A 307 8.01 -14.90 -11.37
N GLY A 308 7.04 -15.40 -12.13
CA GLY A 308 6.59 -16.78 -12.05
C GLY A 308 5.60 -17.06 -10.92
N TYR A 309 5.13 -16.03 -10.19
CA TYR A 309 4.06 -16.17 -9.22
C TYR A 309 2.70 -15.77 -9.81
N PHE A 310 1.71 -16.67 -9.75
CA PHE A 310 0.37 -16.46 -10.28
C PHE A 310 -0.52 -15.82 -9.20
N GLY A 311 -0.48 -14.49 -9.09
CA GLY A 311 -1.34 -13.72 -8.18
C GLY A 311 -2.52 -13.06 -8.87
N GLY A 312 -3.06 -12.00 -8.24
CA GLY A 312 -4.22 -11.27 -8.73
C GLY A 312 -3.98 -10.56 -10.06
N LEU A 313 -2.75 -10.10 -10.33
CA LEU A 313 -2.41 -9.42 -11.59
C LEU A 313 -2.40 -10.41 -12.76
N THR A 314 -1.81 -11.58 -12.58
CA THR A 314 -1.77 -12.68 -13.55
C THR A 314 -3.17 -13.22 -13.77
N LEU A 315 -3.97 -13.38 -12.71
CA LEU A 315 -5.37 -13.77 -12.81
C LEU A 315 -6.17 -12.80 -13.69
N SER A 316 -5.99 -11.49 -13.46
CA SER A 316 -6.64 -10.47 -14.29
C SER A 316 -6.15 -10.51 -15.74
N ALA A 317 -4.84 -10.69 -15.96
CA ALA A 317 -4.24 -10.77 -17.29
C ALA A 317 -4.74 -11.99 -18.07
N VAL A 318 -4.85 -13.16 -17.43
CA VAL A 318 -5.41 -14.39 -18.03
C VAL A 318 -6.87 -14.19 -18.39
N LYS A 319 -7.69 -13.58 -17.53
CA LYS A 319 -9.10 -13.27 -17.86
C LYS A 319 -9.21 -12.35 -19.06
N ASN A 320 -8.34 -11.34 -19.15
CA ASN A 320 -8.30 -10.45 -20.31
C ASN A 320 -7.85 -11.18 -21.58
N PHE A 321 -6.90 -12.12 -21.49
CA PHE A 321 -6.48 -12.97 -22.60
C PHE A 321 -7.62 -13.87 -23.07
N GLN A 322 -8.30 -14.52 -22.13
CA GLN A 322 -9.47 -15.34 -22.41
C GLN A 322 -10.57 -14.52 -23.10
N ALA A 323 -10.86 -13.32 -22.59
CA ALA A 323 -11.81 -12.40 -23.21
C ALA A 323 -11.39 -12.01 -24.65
N LYS A 324 -10.12 -11.64 -24.85
CA LYS A 324 -9.54 -11.24 -26.14
C LYS A 324 -9.71 -12.34 -27.20
N TYR A 325 -9.63 -13.60 -26.80
CA TYR A 325 -9.72 -14.76 -27.69
C TYR A 325 -11.05 -15.53 -27.62
N GLY A 326 -12.08 -14.95 -27.00
CA GLY A 326 -13.42 -15.55 -26.96
C GLY A 326 -13.54 -16.83 -26.12
N LEU A 327 -12.66 -17.02 -25.15
CA LEU A 327 -12.64 -18.16 -24.24
C LEU A 327 -13.44 -17.86 -22.95
N PRO A 328 -13.86 -18.89 -22.19
CA PRO A 328 -14.41 -18.69 -20.84
C PRO A 328 -13.42 -17.94 -19.94
N GLN A 329 -13.86 -16.82 -19.37
CA GLN A 329 -13.04 -15.91 -18.54
C GLN A 329 -12.87 -16.42 -17.09
N THR A 330 -12.48 -17.68 -16.95
CA THR A 330 -12.33 -18.34 -15.65
C THR A 330 -11.11 -17.82 -14.88
N GLY A 331 -10.09 -17.33 -15.58
CA GLY A 331 -8.76 -17.07 -15.04
C GLY A 331 -7.94 -18.36 -14.82
N TYR A 332 -8.50 -19.52 -15.11
CA TYR A 332 -7.81 -20.83 -15.08
C TYR A 332 -7.22 -21.13 -16.45
N VAL A 333 -5.92 -21.42 -16.51
CA VAL A 333 -5.24 -21.79 -17.75
C VAL A 333 -5.37 -23.30 -17.97
N GLY A 334 -6.60 -23.71 -18.30
CA GLY A 334 -6.94 -25.08 -18.68
C GLY A 334 -6.64 -25.39 -20.15
N GLU A 335 -7.03 -26.58 -20.60
CA GLU A 335 -6.84 -27.09 -21.97
C GLU A 335 -7.10 -26.04 -23.06
N MET A 336 -8.30 -25.46 -23.13
CA MET A 336 -8.65 -24.46 -24.14
C MET A 336 -7.74 -23.22 -24.13
N THR A 337 -7.31 -22.77 -22.95
CA THR A 337 -6.43 -21.59 -22.84
C THR A 337 -5.00 -21.97 -23.25
N ARG A 338 -4.52 -23.17 -22.88
CA ARG A 338 -3.21 -23.68 -23.31
C ARG A 338 -3.14 -23.90 -24.80
N GLU A 339 -4.16 -24.49 -25.42
CA GLU A 339 -4.22 -24.66 -26.87
C GLU A 339 -4.05 -23.31 -27.58
N LYS A 340 -4.76 -22.27 -27.09
CA LYS A 340 -4.65 -20.93 -27.66
C LYS A 340 -3.26 -20.32 -27.44
N LEU A 341 -2.67 -20.47 -26.25
CA LEU A 341 -1.30 -20.02 -25.99
C LEU A 341 -0.28 -20.74 -26.86
N ASN A 342 -0.39 -22.07 -26.99
CA ASN A 342 0.51 -22.90 -27.81
C ASN A 342 0.37 -22.58 -29.30
N GLN A 343 -0.84 -22.27 -29.78
CA GLN A 343 -1.05 -21.78 -31.15
C GLN A 343 -0.29 -20.47 -31.42
N LEU A 344 -0.22 -19.59 -30.42
CA LEU A 344 0.41 -18.27 -30.57
C LEU A 344 1.93 -18.31 -30.31
N PHE A 345 2.39 -19.12 -29.37
CA PHE A 345 3.75 -19.07 -28.82
C PHE A 345 4.51 -20.40 -28.88
N GLY A 346 3.90 -21.49 -29.33
CA GLY A 346 4.54 -22.81 -29.37
C GLY A 346 5.29 -23.15 -30.66
N SER A 347 5.31 -22.24 -31.65
CA SER A 347 5.95 -22.39 -32.96
C SER A 347 6.74 -21.16 -33.37
#